data_AF-A0AAD5PN55-F1
#
_entry.id   AF-A0AAD5PN55-F1
#
_cell.length_a   1.000
_cell.length_b   1.000
_cell.length_c   1.000
_cell.angle_alpha   90.00
_cell.angle_beta   90.00
_cell.angle_gamma   90.00
#
_symmetry.space_group_name_H-M   'P 1'
#
loop_
_entity.id
_entity.type
_entity.pdbx_description
1 polymer ?
#
loop_
_entity_poly.entity_id
_entity_poly.type
_entity_poly.pdbx_seq_one_letter_code
_entity_poly.pdbx_strand_id
1 'polypeptide(L)'
;MVDACVVMLHETGWLNFRMRAMLVSVAAYPLWLDWRPVGQWLATQFLDYEPGIHWSQLQMQSGTTGINTTRVYNPIKQAQDHDPKGIFVRRWLPHMRRVPDTWLFEPWLMPPEVQRHCGLTVGSGPTPTFPCPWWTCPRPRAPPKPRCTPGGPSRV
;
A
#
# COMPACT_ATOMS: atom_id res chain seq x y z
N MET A 1 7.74 -2.36 2.67
CA MET A 1 7.92 -1.01 3.25
C MET A 1 6.63 -0.48 3.85
N VAL A 2 5.52 -0.43 3.09
CA VAL A 2 4.20 -0.02 3.59
C VAL A 2 3.80 -0.80 4.86
N ASP A 3 3.86 -2.14 4.82
CA ASP A 3 3.47 -2.98 5.97
C ASP A 3 4.35 -2.74 7.19
N ALA A 4 5.66 -2.57 6.99
CA ALA A 4 6.60 -2.24 8.06
C ALA A 4 6.27 -0.88 8.71
N CYS A 5 5.83 0.11 7.91
CA CYS A 5 5.37 1.41 8.43
C CYS A 5 4.07 1.27 9.23
N VAL A 6 3.13 0.43 8.79
CA VAL A 6 1.87 0.18 9.53
C VAL A 6 2.15 -0.50 10.87
N VAL A 7 3.00 -1.52 10.88
CA VAL A 7 3.41 -2.21 12.13
C VAL A 7 4.15 -1.25 13.06
N MET A 8 5.11 -0.49 12.55
CA MET A 8 5.80 0.54 13.32
C MET A 8 4.83 1.57 13.90
N LEU A 9 3.88 2.05 13.10
CA LEU A 9 2.89 3.02 13.54
C LEU A 9 2.03 2.45 14.67
N HIS A 10 1.59 1.21 14.57
CA HIS A 10 0.80 0.56 15.61
C HIS A 10 1.59 0.35 16.91
N GLU A 11 2.89 0.01 16.83
CA GLU A 11 3.72 -0.24 18.03
C GLU A 11 4.25 1.04 18.68
N THR A 12 4.63 2.05 17.88
CA THR A 12 5.31 3.26 18.37
C THR A 12 4.45 4.51 18.36
N GLY A 13 3.35 4.51 17.60
CA GLY A 13 2.48 5.67 17.35
C GLY A 13 3.15 6.85 16.65
N TRP A 14 4.28 6.62 15.97
CA TRP A 14 5.01 7.67 15.26
C TRP A 14 5.51 7.21 13.89
N LEU A 15 5.42 8.12 12.91
CA LEU A 15 6.05 7.97 11.60
C LEU A 15 6.65 9.28 11.13
N ASN A 16 7.73 9.19 10.33
CA ASN A 16 8.29 10.36 9.67
C ASN A 16 7.36 10.89 8.57
N PHE A 17 7.52 12.16 8.21
CA PHE A 17 6.67 12.85 7.23
C PHE A 17 6.60 12.12 5.88
N ARG A 18 7.73 11.59 5.39
CA ARG A 18 7.81 10.91 4.09
C ARG A 18 7.06 9.57 4.09
N MET A 19 7.11 8.82 5.18
CA MET A 19 6.37 7.55 5.35
C MET A 19 4.87 7.80 5.50
N ARG A 20 4.46 8.89 6.19
CA ARG A 20 3.04 9.31 6.24
C ARG A 20 2.52 9.60 4.83
N ALA A 21 3.26 10.39 4.05
CA ALA A 21 2.90 10.70 2.67
C ALA A 21 2.82 9.44 1.78
N MET A 22 3.78 8.52 1.94
CA MET A 22 3.77 7.24 1.23
C MET A 22 2.53 6.40 1.58
N LEU A 23 2.16 6.28 2.87
CA LEU A 23 0.97 5.53 3.29
C LEU A 23 -0.31 6.09 2.67
N VAL A 24 -0.49 7.41 2.71
CA VAL A 24 -1.68 8.08 2.14
C VAL A 24 -1.69 7.93 0.62
N SER A 25 -0.55 8.10 -0.05
CA SER A 25 -0.44 7.90 -1.49
C SER A 25 -0.77 6.46 -1.89
N VAL A 26 -0.37 5.47 -1.09
CA VAL A 26 -0.67 4.06 -1.35
C VAL A 26 -2.15 3.74 -1.11
N ALA A 27 -2.78 4.36 -0.13
CA ALA A 27 -4.22 4.23 0.06
C ALA A 27 -5.02 4.88 -1.08
N ALA A 28 -4.62 6.08 -1.52
CA ALA A 28 -5.37 6.87 -2.49
C ALA A 28 -5.23 6.39 -3.95
N TYR A 29 -4.02 6.12 -4.47
CA TYR A 29 -3.85 5.79 -5.90
C TYR A 29 -3.75 4.29 -6.20
N PRO A 30 -2.88 3.52 -5.52
CA PRO A 30 -2.86 2.05 -5.61
C PRO A 30 -4.20 1.43 -5.22
N LEU A 31 -4.69 1.70 -4.01
CA LEU A 31 -5.86 1.00 -3.47
C LEU A 31 -7.21 1.67 -3.78
N TRP A 32 -7.21 2.88 -4.35
CA TRP A 32 -8.43 3.65 -4.66
C TRP A 32 -9.37 3.82 -3.44
N LEU A 33 -8.80 3.89 -2.24
CA LEU A 33 -9.57 4.09 -1.02
C LEU A 33 -9.88 5.58 -0.82
N ASP A 34 -11.06 5.86 -0.25
CA ASP A 34 -11.39 7.22 0.18
C ASP A 34 -10.41 7.65 1.29
N TRP A 35 -9.82 8.83 1.12
CA TRP A 35 -8.85 9.38 2.06
C TRP A 35 -9.47 9.75 3.40
N ARG A 36 -10.79 10.00 3.46
CA ARG A 36 -11.50 10.37 4.69
C ARG A 36 -11.43 9.27 5.76
N PRO A 37 -11.91 8.03 5.51
CA PRO A 37 -11.80 6.94 6.49
C PRO A 37 -10.35 6.56 6.80
N VAL A 38 -9.45 6.61 5.81
CA VAL A 38 -8.02 6.36 6.02
C VAL A 38 -7.42 7.40 6.96
N GLY A 39 -7.77 8.68 6.78
CA GLY A 39 -7.33 9.78 7.61
C GLY A 39 -7.86 9.71 9.04
N GLN A 40 -9.11 9.27 9.22
CA GLN A 40 -9.70 9.01 10.53
C GLN A 40 -8.96 7.88 11.25
N TRP A 41 -8.72 6.75 10.56
CA TRP A 41 -7.95 5.65 11.15
C TRP A 41 -6.54 6.08 11.55
N LEU A 42 -5.81 6.75 10.65
CA LEU A 42 -4.47 7.27 10.93
C LEU A 42 -4.46 8.25 12.12
N ALA A 43 -5.48 9.09 12.28
CA ALA A 43 -5.60 10.01 13.41
C ALA A 43 -5.64 9.28 14.76
N THR A 44 -6.23 8.08 14.81
CA THR A 44 -6.28 7.27 16.05
C THR A 44 -4.94 6.62 16.42
N GLN A 45 -4.00 6.53 15.47
CA GLN A 45 -2.73 5.83 15.68
C GLN A 45 -1.58 6.78 16.03
N PHE A 46 -1.67 8.07 15.68
CA PHE A 46 -0.60 9.02 15.94
C PHE A 46 -0.63 9.56 17.38
N LEU A 47 0.48 9.40 18.10
CA LEU A 47 0.70 10.06 19.39
C LEU A 47 0.89 11.57 19.24
N ASP A 48 1.47 12.00 18.11
CA ASP A 48 1.69 13.40 17.75
C ASP A 48 0.58 13.96 16.86
N TYR A 49 -0.67 13.52 17.09
CA TYR A 49 -1.81 13.94 16.30
C TYR A 49 -2.12 15.42 16.50
N GLU A 50 -1.96 16.20 15.43
CA GLU A 50 -2.35 17.59 15.36
C GLU A 50 -3.31 17.80 14.18
N PRO A 51 -4.59 18.16 14.41
CA PRO A 51 -5.61 18.22 13.35
C PRO A 51 -5.26 19.24 12.26
N GLY A 52 -4.63 20.37 12.61
CA GLY A 52 -4.25 21.40 11.63
C GLY A 52 -3.22 20.91 10.60
N ILE A 53 -2.35 20.00 11.01
CA ILE A 53 -1.28 19.46 10.16
C ILE A 53 -1.76 18.18 9.46
N HIS A 54 -2.44 17.28 10.19
CA HIS A 54 -2.83 15.96 9.68
C HIS A 54 -3.79 16.06 8.49
N TRP A 55 -4.86 16.85 8.61
CA TRP A 55 -5.87 16.93 7.57
C TRP A 55 -5.41 17.68 6.33
N SER A 56 -4.57 18.70 6.50
CA SER A 56 -3.97 19.43 5.38
C SER A 56 -2.99 18.53 4.62
N GLN A 57 -2.18 17.72 5.32
CA GLN A 57 -1.29 16.74 4.70
C GLN A 57 -2.06 15.65 3.95
N LEU A 58 -3.11 15.09 4.54
CA LEU A 58 -3.95 14.08 3.88
C LEU A 58 -4.53 14.59 2.57
N GLN A 59 -5.09 15.80 2.57
CA GLN A 59 -5.68 16.41 1.36
C GLN A 59 -4.64 16.67 0.27
N MET A 60 -3.43 17.08 0.65
CA MET A 60 -2.32 17.26 -0.28
C MET A 60 -1.87 15.94 -0.91
N GLN A 61 -1.76 14.86 -0.10
CA GLN A 61 -1.27 13.56 -0.58
C GLN A 61 -2.33 12.72 -1.28
N SER A 62 -3.62 12.98 -1.03
CA SER A 62 -4.73 12.35 -1.76
C SER A 62 -5.04 13.04 -3.10
N GLY A 63 -4.40 14.19 -3.38
CA GLY A 63 -4.65 14.98 -4.59
C GLY A 63 -6.00 15.70 -4.58
N THR A 64 -6.61 15.88 -3.40
CA THR A 64 -7.87 16.62 -3.25
C THR A 64 -7.66 18.12 -3.43
N THR A 65 -6.49 18.63 -3.03
CA THR A 65 -6.10 20.02 -3.27
C THR A 65 -5.39 20.14 -4.62
N GLY A 66 -6.02 20.80 -5.60
CA GLY A 66 -5.47 21.00 -6.96
C GLY A 66 -4.28 21.95 -7.08
N ILE A 67 -3.58 22.26 -5.99
CA ILE A 67 -2.48 23.23 -5.96
C ILE A 67 -1.12 22.54 -6.23
N ASN A 68 -0.97 21.26 -5.90
CA ASN A 68 0.27 20.51 -6.07
C ASN A 68 0.09 19.36 -7.06
N THR A 69 1.11 19.14 -7.91
CA THR A 69 1.15 17.96 -8.77
C THR A 69 1.09 16.69 -7.92
N THR A 70 0.17 15.81 -8.26
CA THR A 70 -0.06 14.51 -7.64
C THR A 70 1.24 13.71 -7.52
N ARG A 71 1.80 13.59 -6.30
CA ARG A 71 3.04 12.82 -6.04
C ARG A 71 2.69 11.39 -5.67
N VAL A 72 2.70 10.50 -6.64
CA VAL A 72 2.53 9.06 -6.41
C VAL A 72 3.85 8.47 -5.92
N TYR A 73 3.89 8.00 -4.68
CA TYR A 73 5.08 7.37 -4.12
C TYR A 73 5.15 5.89 -4.52
N ASN A 74 6.30 5.47 -5.05
CA ASN A 74 6.58 4.05 -5.27
C ASN A 74 7.24 3.47 -3.98
N PRO A 75 6.56 2.57 -3.26
CA PRO A 75 7.07 2.01 -2.01
C PRO A 75 8.31 1.14 -2.20
N ILE A 76 8.49 0.53 -3.38
CA ILE A 76 9.68 -0.28 -3.71
C ILE A 76 10.89 0.63 -3.86
N LYS A 77 10.77 1.67 -4.67
CA LYS A 77 11.85 2.65 -4.88
C LYS A 77 12.23 3.35 -3.58
N GLN A 78 11.26 3.76 -2.78
CA GLN A 78 11.53 4.38 -1.48
C GLN A 78 12.26 3.43 -0.52
N ALA A 79 11.98 2.14 -0.59
CA ALA A 79 12.69 1.14 0.20
C ALA A 79 14.12 0.93 -0.29
N GLN A 80 14.35 0.88 -1.61
CA GLN A 80 15.69 0.78 -2.19
C GLN A 80 16.56 2.01 -1.87
N ASP A 81 15.99 3.21 -1.99
CA ASP A 81 16.71 4.48 -1.80
C ASP A 81 17.09 4.72 -0.32
N HIS A 82 16.22 4.37 0.63
CA HIS A 82 16.38 4.71 2.04
C HIS A 82 16.72 3.52 2.95
N ASP A 83 16.47 2.30 2.52
CA ASP A 83 16.76 1.07 3.28
C ASP A 83 17.33 -0.04 2.36
N PRO A 84 18.49 0.20 1.70
CA PRO A 84 19.04 -0.75 0.72
C PRO A 84 19.36 -2.13 1.31
N LYS A 85 19.63 -2.20 2.61
CA LYS A 85 19.90 -3.44 3.35
C LYS A 85 18.65 -4.04 4.02
N GLY A 86 17.51 -3.37 3.94
CA GLY A 86 16.29 -3.89 4.54
C GLY A 86 16.24 -3.89 6.05
N ILE A 87 17.10 -3.15 6.72
CA ILE A 87 17.25 -3.20 8.18
C ILE A 87 15.94 -2.76 8.83
N PHE A 88 15.28 -1.74 8.27
CA PHE A 88 14.00 -1.25 8.75
C PHE A 88 12.90 -2.28 8.52
N VAL A 89 12.82 -2.84 7.31
CA VAL A 89 11.80 -3.84 6.95
C VAL A 89 11.95 -5.10 7.82
N ARG A 90 13.16 -5.61 8.00
CA ARG A 90 13.46 -6.79 8.82
C ARG A 90 13.22 -6.56 10.32
N ARG A 91 13.39 -5.33 10.80
CA ARG A 91 13.13 -4.98 12.20
C ARG A 91 11.64 -5.17 12.52
N TRP A 92 10.77 -4.57 11.71
CA TRP A 92 9.32 -4.54 11.94
C TRP A 92 8.57 -5.75 11.40
N LEU A 93 9.10 -6.43 10.36
CA LEU A 93 8.50 -7.63 9.79
C LEU A 93 9.39 -8.84 10.09
N PRO A 94 9.15 -9.58 11.20
CA PRO A 94 10.01 -10.67 11.63
C PRO A 94 10.08 -11.81 10.60
N HIS A 95 8.99 -12.05 9.86
CA HIS A 95 8.95 -13.05 8.79
C HIS A 95 9.85 -12.68 7.60
N MET A 96 10.14 -11.40 7.37
CA MET A 96 11.05 -10.95 6.30
C MET A 96 12.54 -11.07 6.68
N ARG A 97 12.87 -11.38 7.94
CA ARG A 97 14.27 -11.49 8.40
C ARG A 97 15.08 -12.57 7.68
N ARG A 98 14.41 -13.62 7.21
CA ARG A 98 15.03 -14.76 6.53
C ARG A 98 15.17 -14.57 5.01
N VAL A 99 14.57 -13.53 4.44
CA VAL A 99 14.59 -13.26 2.99
C VAL A 99 15.97 -12.74 2.59
N PRO A 100 16.59 -13.21 1.50
CA PRO A 100 17.82 -12.63 0.97
C PRO A 100 17.61 -11.19 0.48
N ASP A 101 18.62 -10.33 0.56
CA ASP A 101 18.52 -8.92 0.14
C ASP A 101 18.06 -8.77 -1.32
N THR A 102 18.45 -9.70 -2.20
CA THR A 102 18.04 -9.76 -3.62
C THR A 102 16.52 -9.73 -3.80
N TRP A 103 15.77 -10.32 -2.88
CA TRP A 103 14.32 -10.51 -3.01
C TRP A 103 13.51 -9.74 -1.97
N LEU A 104 14.17 -8.90 -1.18
CA LEU A 104 13.51 -8.22 -0.07
C LEU A 104 12.42 -7.25 -0.54
N PHE A 105 12.69 -6.52 -1.62
CA PHE A 105 11.75 -5.54 -2.16
C PHE A 105 10.68 -6.17 -3.06
N GLU A 106 10.97 -7.33 -3.63
CA GLU A 106 10.10 -8.06 -4.56
C GLU A 106 10.00 -9.54 -4.17
N PRO A 107 9.43 -9.86 -2.99
CA PRO A 107 9.37 -11.23 -2.48
C PRO A 107 8.55 -12.17 -3.36
N TRP A 108 7.65 -11.64 -4.20
CA TRP A 108 6.85 -12.41 -5.15
C TRP A 108 7.64 -12.98 -6.34
N LEU A 109 8.84 -12.45 -6.63
CA LEU A 109 9.71 -13.00 -7.67
C LEU A 109 10.57 -14.17 -7.16
N MET A 110 10.54 -14.47 -5.86
CA MET A 110 11.32 -15.56 -5.29
C MET A 110 10.92 -16.92 -5.87
N PRO A 111 11.89 -17.75 -6.29
CA PRO A 111 11.61 -19.14 -6.65
C PRO A 111 10.95 -19.91 -5.49
N PRO A 112 10.04 -20.86 -5.76
CA PRO A 112 9.35 -21.65 -4.73
C PRO A 112 10.29 -22.41 -3.78
N GLU A 113 11.50 -22.74 -4.22
CA GLU A 113 12.53 -23.37 -3.39
C GLU A 113 13.08 -22.41 -2.32
N VAL A 114 13.38 -21.17 -2.72
CA VAL A 114 13.86 -20.11 -1.81
C VAL A 114 12.76 -19.72 -0.84
N GLN A 115 11.51 -19.63 -1.31
CA GLN A 115 10.33 -19.39 -0.47
C GLN A 115 10.20 -20.44 0.65
N ARG A 116 10.31 -21.73 0.31
CA ARG A 116 10.30 -22.84 1.28
C ARG A 116 11.45 -22.75 2.28
N HIS A 117 12.66 -22.44 1.82
CA HIS A 117 13.83 -22.30 2.70
C HIS A 117 13.69 -21.13 3.69
N CYS A 118 13.05 -20.03 3.26
CA CYS A 118 12.77 -18.87 4.09
C CYS A 118 11.53 -19.05 4.99
N GLY A 119 10.72 -20.09 4.77
CA GLY A 119 9.46 -20.30 5.48
C GLY A 119 8.37 -19.30 5.10
N LEU A 120 8.43 -18.73 3.89
CA LEU A 120 7.47 -17.74 3.39
C LEU A 120 6.66 -18.35 2.26
N THR A 121 5.35 -18.23 2.30
CA THR A 121 4.48 -18.60 1.18
C THR A 121 3.84 -17.32 0.63
N VAL A 122 4.25 -16.92 -0.58
CA VAL A 122 3.69 -15.75 -1.28
C VAL A 122 2.65 -16.24 -2.29
N GLY A 123 1.38 -15.83 -2.16
CA GLY A 123 0.33 -16.22 -3.11
C GLY A 123 -1.03 -16.57 -2.50
N SER A 124 -1.79 -17.41 -3.19
CA SER A 124 -3.13 -17.89 -2.83
C SER A 124 -3.09 -19.33 -2.29
N GLY A 125 -2.23 -19.59 -1.30
CA GLY A 125 -2.30 -20.82 -0.51
C GLY A 125 -3.45 -20.74 0.52
N PRO A 126 -3.75 -21.84 1.26
CA PRO A 126 -4.75 -21.81 2.33
C PRO A 126 -4.35 -20.89 3.51
N THR A 127 -3.07 -20.50 3.62
CA THR A 127 -2.58 -19.53 4.63
C THR A 127 -1.33 -18.81 4.12
N PRO A 128 -1.47 -17.80 3.25
CA PRO A 128 -0.31 -17.08 2.74
C PRO A 128 0.27 -16.17 3.83
N THR A 129 1.59 -16.24 4.02
CA THR A 129 2.32 -15.38 4.96
C THR A 129 2.41 -13.95 4.42
N PHE A 130 2.39 -13.81 3.09
CA PHE A 130 2.42 -12.53 2.40
C PHE A 130 1.41 -12.56 1.25
N PRO A 131 0.51 -11.56 1.14
CA PRO A 131 -0.34 -11.45 -0.02
C PRO A 131 0.52 -11.19 -1.27
N CYS A 132 0.19 -11.85 -2.38
CA CYS A 132 0.74 -11.45 -3.68
C CYS A 132 0.35 -9.98 -3.93
N PRO A 133 1.23 -9.15 -4.50
CA PRO A 133 0.86 -7.77 -4.77
C PRO A 133 -0.43 -7.70 -5.59
N TRP A 134 -1.34 -6.83 -5.17
CA TRP A 134 -2.66 -6.72 -5.81
C TRP A 134 -2.55 -6.28 -7.29
N TRP A 135 -1.44 -5.64 -7.70
CA TRP A 135 -1.16 -5.27 -9.09
C TRP A 135 -0.61 -6.41 -9.97
N THR A 136 -0.07 -7.48 -9.38
CA THR A 136 0.38 -8.69 -10.10
C THR A 136 -0.71 -9.76 -10.23
N CYS A 137 -1.77 -9.66 -9.43
CA CYS A 137 -2.92 -10.53 -9.57
C CYS A 137 -3.71 -10.10 -10.83
N PRO A 138 -3.98 -10.99 -11.81
CA PRO A 138 -4.86 -10.65 -12.91
C PRO A 138 -6.19 -10.18 -12.32
N ARG A 139 -6.56 -8.91 -12.58
CA ARG A 139 -7.84 -8.37 -12.10
C ARG A 139 -8.94 -9.35 -12.51
N PRO A 140 -9.93 -9.64 -11.66
CA PRO A 140 -11.17 -10.23 -12.15
C PRO A 140 -11.62 -9.35 -13.32
N ARG A 141 -11.81 -9.94 -14.51
CA ARG A 141 -12.41 -9.19 -15.64
C ARG A 141 -13.67 -8.53 -15.09
N ALA A 142 -13.73 -7.20 -15.16
CA ALA A 142 -14.96 -6.50 -14.83
C ALA A 142 -16.11 -7.19 -15.59
N PRO A 143 -17.25 -7.45 -14.94
CA PRO A 143 -18.41 -8.00 -15.64
C PRO A 143 -18.70 -7.09 -16.84
N PRO A 144 -19.01 -7.65 -18.02
CA PRO A 144 -19.29 -6.84 -19.21
C PRO A 144 -20.39 -5.84 -18.88
N LYS A 145 -20.15 -4.55 -19.17
CA LYS A 145 -21.16 -3.50 -18.98
C LYS A 145 -22.47 -3.93 -19.67
N PRO A 146 -23.63 -3.82 -19.01
CA PRO A 146 -24.90 -4.04 -19.69
C PRO A 146 -24.97 -3.08 -20.88
N ARG A 147 -25.20 -3.64 -22.07
CA ARG A 147 -25.30 -2.89 -23.31
C ARG A 147 -26.58 -2.04 -23.22
N CYS A 148 -26.45 -0.74 -23.01
CA CYS A 148 -27.56 0.20 -23.16
C CYS A 148 -28.05 0.12 -24.62
N THR A 149 -29.18 -0.53 -24.84
CA THR A 149 -29.92 -0.43 -26.10
C THR A 149 -30.51 0.98 -26.20
N PRO A 150 -30.19 1.78 -27.22
CA PRO A 150 -30.88 3.05 -27.44
C PRO A 150 -32.36 2.77 -27.70
N GLY A 151 -33.20 3.62 -27.09
CA GLY A 151 -34.64 3.46 -26.98
C GLY A 151 -35.35 3.18 -28.30
N GLY A 152 -36.41 2.36 -28.19
CA GLY A 152 -37.39 2.17 -29.24
C GLY A 152 -38.12 3.47 -29.60
N PRO A 153 -38.71 3.52 -30.80
CA PRO A 153 -39.27 4.75 -31.36
C PRO A 153 -40.58 5.15 -30.67
N SER A 154 -40.72 6.46 -30.49
CA SER A 154 -41.92 7.18 -30.09
C SER A 154 -43.18 6.68 -30.82
N ARG A 155 -44.25 6.42 -30.07
CA ARG A 155 -45.62 6.42 -30.60
C ARG A 155 -46.41 7.56 -29.97
N VAL A 156 -46.95 8.39 -30.86
CA VAL A 156 -48.14 9.23 -30.68
C VAL A 156 -49.36 8.33 -30.58
#